data_AF-A0AAP0D0C1-F1
#
_entry.id   AF-A0AAP0D0C1-F1
#
_cell.length_a   1.000
_cell.length_b   1.000
_cell.length_c   1.000
_cell.angle_alpha   90.00
_cell.angle_beta   90.00
_cell.angle_gamma   90.00
#
_symmetry.space_group_name_H-M   'P 1'
#
loop_
_entity.id
_entity.type
_entity.pdbx_description
1 polymer ?
#
loop_
_entity_poly.entity_id
_entity_poly.type
_entity_poly.pdbx_seq_one_letter_code
_entity_poly.pdbx_strand_id
1 'polypeptide(L)'
;MRREIPTTETNRSINVFGTQTADVEIKASSSKTWDVYSTLKVYSVIQSELSHLIGLDVVEGSGEETTISKITPHPDVSTLPAYKEKSTKIDHENKVKVLEVIEGGYLDLGFTCYRTKYELIETEKEDSTTIRVTIEYEGPEEMCATMDIAPVLKVLEVINDCIHTSINCKNHQTTKQPINIKFLPQINQLINMKQTAEVEIKASSSKTWDVYSTLKVYSVIQAELSHLIALDVVEGSGEETTISKITPHPDVSPLPAYKEKSTKIDHENKVKVLEVIEGGYLDIGFTAFRTIYELVETGKEDSTIIRVTIEYEGPEEVCATMDIAPVMKVLEVINHCIVNDKY
;
A
#
# COMPACT_ATOMS: atom_id res chain seq x y z
N MET A 1 12.62 75.18 13.98
CA MET A 1 12.23 73.85 14.50
C MET A 1 11.28 73.21 13.49
N ARG A 2 11.80 72.58 12.43
CA ARG A 2 11.00 71.78 11.51
C ARG A 2 11.07 70.34 12.02
N ARG A 3 9.92 69.77 12.39
CA ARG A 3 9.81 68.36 12.72
C ARG A 3 9.87 67.57 11.42
N GLU A 4 10.87 66.72 11.29
CA GLU A 4 10.88 65.66 10.29
C GLU A 4 9.83 64.63 10.70
N ILE A 5 8.94 64.31 9.76
CA ILE A 5 7.98 63.22 9.87
C ILE A 5 8.75 61.97 9.40
N PRO A 6 8.86 60.90 10.20
CA PRO A 6 9.44 59.66 9.71
C PRO A 6 8.47 59.07 8.68
N THR A 7 8.89 58.99 7.43
CA THR A 7 8.25 58.14 6.44
C THR A 7 8.48 56.69 6.85
N THR A 8 7.45 56.06 7.42
CA THR A 8 7.35 54.60 7.45
C THR A 8 7.27 54.13 6.00
N GLU A 9 8.42 53.76 5.43
CA GLU A 9 8.46 52.83 4.30
C GLU A 9 7.83 51.53 4.79
N THR A 10 6.57 51.33 4.42
CA THR A 10 5.93 50.03 4.48
C THR A 10 6.74 49.13 3.56
N ASN A 11 7.63 48.32 4.15
CA ASN A 11 8.36 47.26 3.49
C ASN A 11 7.32 46.26 2.98
N ARG A 12 6.74 46.51 1.79
CA ARG A 12 5.94 45.53 1.07
C ARG A 12 6.92 44.44 0.70
N SER A 13 6.86 43.30 1.39
CA SER A 13 7.45 42.06 0.92
C SER A 13 7.00 41.87 -0.54
N ILE A 14 7.93 42.06 -1.48
CA ILE A 14 7.66 41.82 -2.89
C ILE A 14 7.64 40.30 -3.03
N ASN A 15 6.47 39.74 -3.32
CA ASN A 15 6.42 38.33 -3.71
C ASN A 15 7.13 38.19 -5.06
N VAL A 16 7.99 37.19 -5.16
CA VAL A 16 8.69 36.85 -6.41
C VAL A 16 8.23 35.50 -6.89
N PHE A 17 8.09 35.37 -8.21
CA PHE A 17 7.82 34.10 -8.86
C PHE A 17 9.14 33.38 -9.17
N GLY A 18 9.20 32.10 -8.83
CA GLY A 18 10.32 31.22 -9.13
C GLY A 18 9.86 29.92 -9.77
N THR A 19 10.77 29.30 -10.50
CA THR A 19 10.56 27.99 -11.11
C THR A 19 11.86 27.19 -11.13
N GLN A 20 11.77 25.88 -10.92
CA GLN A 20 12.87 24.95 -11.12
C GLN A 20 12.36 23.75 -11.90
N THR A 21 13.19 23.23 -12.81
CA THR A 21 12.84 22.10 -13.68
C THR A 21 14.00 21.11 -13.69
N ALA A 22 13.68 19.82 -13.65
CA ALA A 22 14.64 18.74 -13.80
C ALA A 22 14.02 17.55 -14.53
N ASP A 23 14.85 16.80 -15.25
CA ASP A 23 14.47 15.60 -15.97
C ASP A 23 15.03 14.37 -15.24
N VAL A 24 14.19 13.38 -14.97
CA VAL A 24 14.56 12.12 -14.30
C VAL A 24 14.26 10.95 -15.23
N GLU A 25 15.26 10.12 -15.51
CA GLU A 25 15.07 8.88 -16.28
C GLU A 25 14.48 7.80 -15.39
N ILE A 26 13.26 7.36 -15.72
CA ILE A 26 12.56 6.24 -15.12
C ILE A 26 12.85 4.98 -15.94
N LYS A 27 13.29 3.91 -15.27
CA LYS A 27 13.64 2.63 -15.91
C LYS A 27 12.41 1.75 -16.11
N ALA A 28 11.41 2.29 -16.79
CA ALA A 28 10.22 1.58 -17.22
C ALA A 28 9.57 2.23 -18.43
N SER A 29 8.72 1.48 -19.12
CA SER A 29 7.96 1.98 -20.26
C SER A 29 7.05 3.14 -19.89
N SER A 30 6.69 3.95 -20.90
CA SER A 30 5.88 5.15 -20.70
C SER A 30 4.49 4.83 -20.17
N SER A 31 3.89 3.73 -20.63
CA SER A 31 2.59 3.25 -20.15
C SER A 31 2.64 2.87 -18.68
N LYS A 32 3.64 2.06 -18.27
CA LYS A 32 3.80 1.63 -16.87
C LYS A 32 4.11 2.79 -15.95
N THR A 33 5.00 3.69 -16.38
CA THR A 33 5.32 4.90 -15.64
C THR A 33 4.07 5.75 -15.44
N TRP A 34 3.29 5.98 -16.51
CA TRP A 34 2.08 6.79 -16.41
C TRP A 34 1.02 6.16 -15.52
N ASP A 35 0.79 4.86 -15.60
CA ASP A 35 -0.14 4.12 -14.74
C ASP A 35 0.18 4.32 -13.24
N VAL A 36 1.46 4.37 -12.86
CA VAL A 36 1.86 4.66 -11.47
C VAL A 36 1.60 6.13 -11.11
N TYR A 37 2.10 7.07 -11.90
CA TYR A 37 2.08 8.49 -11.55
C TYR A 37 0.69 9.15 -11.67
N SER A 38 -0.14 8.67 -12.60
CA SER A 38 -1.48 9.22 -12.84
C SER A 38 -2.54 8.74 -11.85
N THR A 39 -2.25 7.68 -11.07
CA THR A 39 -3.22 7.07 -10.14
C THR A 39 -2.76 7.17 -8.69
N LEU A 40 -3.53 6.58 -7.76
CA LEU A 40 -3.12 6.43 -6.36
C LEU A 40 -1.95 5.44 -6.16
N LYS A 41 -1.52 4.69 -7.18
CA LYS A 41 -0.39 3.76 -7.07
C LYS A 41 0.90 4.44 -6.58
N VAL A 42 1.15 5.69 -6.99
CA VAL A 42 2.30 6.46 -6.47
C VAL A 42 2.22 6.69 -4.97
N TYR A 43 1.01 6.87 -4.42
CA TYR A 43 0.78 7.05 -2.99
C TYR A 43 1.07 5.76 -2.23
N SER A 44 0.67 4.61 -2.78
CA SER A 44 0.99 3.30 -2.21
C SER A 44 2.50 3.05 -2.15
N VAL A 45 3.25 3.44 -3.19
CA VAL A 45 4.72 3.36 -3.18
C VAL A 45 5.32 4.25 -2.10
N ILE A 46 4.85 5.50 -1.98
CA ILE A 46 5.33 6.43 -0.93
C ILE A 46 5.00 5.88 0.46
N GLN A 47 3.81 5.33 0.69
CA GLN A 47 3.45 4.72 1.97
C GLN A 47 4.27 3.46 2.26
N SER A 48 4.58 2.65 1.26
CA SER A 48 5.42 1.45 1.43
C SER A 48 6.85 1.82 1.81
N GLU A 49 7.49 2.67 1.01
CA GLU A 49 8.93 2.91 1.11
C GLU A 49 9.28 4.09 2.02
N LEU A 50 8.39 5.06 2.13
CA LEU A 50 8.64 6.34 2.79
C LEU A 50 7.71 6.61 3.97
N SER A 51 6.91 5.64 4.46
CA SER A 51 6.04 5.84 5.63
C SER A 51 6.78 6.25 6.90
N HIS A 52 8.07 5.90 7.02
CA HIS A 52 8.92 6.34 8.12
C HIS A 52 9.39 7.80 7.99
N LEU A 53 9.27 8.40 6.82
CA LEU A 53 9.70 9.76 6.51
C LEU A 53 8.54 10.71 6.20
N ILE A 54 7.40 10.17 5.75
CA ILE A 54 6.26 10.94 5.25
C ILE A 54 4.95 10.20 5.58
N GLY A 55 4.08 10.83 6.35
CA GLY A 55 2.67 10.45 6.46
C GLY A 55 1.89 10.93 5.25
N LEU A 56 1.01 10.09 4.72
CA LEU A 56 0.26 10.38 3.50
C LEU A 56 -1.17 9.88 3.63
N ASP A 57 -2.13 10.80 3.55
CA ASP A 57 -3.56 10.51 3.62
C ASP A 57 -4.26 11.05 2.36
N VAL A 58 -5.18 10.28 1.77
CA VAL A 58 -6.12 10.82 0.77
C VAL A 58 -7.31 11.39 1.52
N VAL A 59 -7.53 12.70 1.41
CA VAL A 59 -8.57 13.43 2.14
C VAL A 59 -9.88 13.45 1.36
N GLU A 60 -9.79 13.56 0.02
CA GLU A 60 -10.93 13.61 -0.89
C GLU A 60 -10.50 13.09 -2.27
N GLY A 61 -11.40 12.39 -2.97
CA GLY A 61 -11.18 11.92 -4.34
C GLY A 61 -10.53 10.54 -4.45
N SER A 62 -10.52 10.00 -5.67
CA SER A 62 -10.14 8.61 -5.99
C SER A 62 -8.79 8.47 -6.69
N GLY A 63 -7.98 9.53 -6.71
CA GLY A 63 -6.72 9.59 -7.48
C GLY A 63 -6.80 10.37 -8.78
N GLU A 64 -8.00 10.75 -9.20
CA GLU A 64 -8.27 11.54 -10.40
C GLU A 64 -8.05 13.04 -10.20
N GLU A 65 -8.33 13.84 -11.22
CA GLU A 65 -8.41 15.29 -11.07
C GLU A 65 -9.35 15.66 -9.93
N THR A 66 -9.01 16.70 -9.19
CA THR A 66 -9.63 17.18 -7.95
C THR A 66 -9.33 16.41 -6.67
N THR A 67 -8.65 15.26 -6.74
CA THR A 67 -8.19 14.52 -5.55
C THR A 67 -7.34 15.41 -4.65
N ILE A 68 -7.62 15.39 -3.34
CA ILE A 68 -6.89 16.11 -2.30
C ILE A 68 -6.19 15.09 -1.42
N SER A 69 -4.89 15.27 -1.25
CA SER A 69 -4.07 14.49 -0.34
C SER A 69 -3.45 15.37 0.74
N LYS A 70 -3.21 14.80 1.91
CA LYS A 70 -2.50 15.42 3.02
C LYS A 70 -1.15 14.74 3.19
N ILE A 71 -0.09 15.54 3.17
CA ILE A 71 1.28 15.11 3.36
C ILE A 71 1.74 15.63 4.72
N THR A 72 2.31 14.74 5.52
CA THR A 72 2.85 15.03 6.84
C THR A 72 4.32 14.60 6.89
N PRO A 73 5.27 15.47 6.55
CA PRO A 73 6.69 15.14 6.63
C PRO A 73 7.10 14.80 8.07
N HIS A 74 7.97 13.81 8.24
CA HIS A 74 8.54 13.49 9.54
C HIS A 74 9.45 14.65 10.00
N PRO A 75 9.37 15.08 11.28
CA PRO A 75 10.12 16.23 11.77
C PRO A 75 11.65 16.06 11.66
N ASP A 76 12.15 14.82 11.67
CA ASP A 76 13.58 14.53 11.49
C ASP A 76 14.05 14.68 10.04
N VAL A 77 13.12 14.78 9.07
CA VAL A 77 13.41 14.80 7.63
C VAL A 77 13.15 16.17 7.03
N SER A 78 12.11 16.86 7.49
CA SER A 78 11.72 18.16 6.97
C SER A 78 11.14 19.03 8.07
N THR A 79 11.44 20.32 8.00
CA THR A 79 10.83 21.35 8.84
C THR A 79 9.54 21.91 8.22
N LEU A 80 9.18 21.45 7.01
CA LEU A 80 7.96 21.87 6.34
C LEU A 80 6.73 21.40 7.14
N PRO A 81 5.79 22.28 7.46
CA PRO A 81 4.53 21.89 8.09
C PRO A 81 3.77 20.88 7.23
N ALA A 82 2.89 20.09 7.86
CA ALA A 82 1.95 19.27 7.12
C ALA A 82 1.12 20.14 6.16
N TYR A 83 0.77 19.59 5.01
CA TYR A 83 0.08 20.34 3.97
C TYR A 83 -0.92 19.47 3.23
N LYS A 84 -1.90 20.11 2.61
CA LYS A 84 -2.77 19.48 1.63
C LYS A 84 -2.40 19.95 0.25
N GLU A 85 -2.36 19.02 -0.69
CA GLU A 85 -2.24 19.32 -2.11
C GLU A 85 -3.44 18.76 -2.87
N LYS A 86 -3.73 19.36 -4.02
CA LYS A 86 -4.81 18.98 -4.91
C LYS A 86 -4.26 18.64 -6.29
N SER A 87 -4.69 17.53 -6.87
CA SER A 87 -4.53 17.24 -8.29
C SER A 87 -5.39 18.22 -9.09
N THR A 88 -4.77 19.27 -9.64
CA THR A 88 -5.48 20.29 -10.43
C THR A 88 -5.59 19.92 -11.90
N LYS A 89 -4.76 18.97 -12.37
CA LYS A 89 -4.85 18.43 -13.73
C LYS A 89 -4.30 17.00 -13.77
N ILE A 90 -5.03 16.09 -14.42
CA ILE A 90 -4.53 14.78 -14.87
C ILE A 90 -4.91 14.58 -16.33
N ASP A 91 -3.92 14.63 -17.21
CA ASP A 91 -4.10 14.59 -18.66
C ASP A 91 -3.47 13.31 -19.20
N HIS A 92 -4.29 12.30 -19.45
CA HIS A 92 -3.82 11.00 -19.89
C HIS A 92 -3.32 10.99 -21.35
N GLU A 93 -3.78 11.94 -22.18
CA GLU A 93 -3.35 12.05 -23.57
C GLU A 93 -1.93 12.59 -23.65
N ASN A 94 -1.65 13.69 -22.95
CA ASN A 94 -0.33 14.33 -22.94
C ASN A 94 0.58 13.81 -21.82
N LYS A 95 0.06 12.93 -20.96
CA LYS A 95 0.75 12.37 -19.77
C LYS A 95 1.30 13.46 -18.86
N VAL A 96 0.44 14.40 -18.50
CA VAL A 96 0.75 15.54 -17.62
C VAL A 96 -0.08 15.48 -16.36
N LYS A 97 0.57 15.57 -15.20
CA LYS A 97 -0.07 15.70 -13.89
C LYS A 97 0.37 16.97 -13.20
N VAL A 98 -0.57 17.71 -12.62
CA VAL A 98 -0.30 18.94 -11.87
C VAL A 98 -0.92 18.83 -10.48
N LEU A 99 -0.11 19.11 -9.47
CA LEU A 99 -0.47 19.18 -8.06
C LEU A 99 -0.25 20.60 -7.56
N GLU A 100 -1.14 21.11 -6.72
CA GLU A 100 -1.03 22.44 -6.12
C GLU A 100 -1.28 22.35 -4.61
N VAL A 101 -0.40 22.95 -3.81
CA VAL A 101 -0.60 23.05 -2.37
C VAL A 101 -1.74 24.02 -2.11
N ILE A 102 -2.76 23.57 -1.38
CA ILE A 102 -3.99 24.35 -1.10
C ILE A 102 -4.12 24.75 0.38
N GLU A 103 -3.37 24.11 1.28
CA GLU A 103 -3.40 24.37 2.72
C GLU A 103 -2.08 23.94 3.36
N GLY A 104 -1.52 24.72 4.28
CA GLY A 104 -0.32 24.35 5.04
C GLY A 104 0.99 24.46 4.26
N GLY A 105 2.04 23.80 4.78
CA GLY A 105 3.34 23.67 4.12
C GLY A 105 3.97 25.01 3.74
N TYR A 106 4.28 25.20 2.46
CA TYR A 106 4.86 26.46 1.97
C TYR A 106 3.90 27.65 2.12
N LEU A 107 2.58 27.43 2.12
CA LEU A 107 1.61 28.52 2.34
C LEU A 107 1.72 29.09 3.77
N ASP A 108 1.98 28.24 4.76
CA ASP A 108 2.21 28.68 6.14
C ASP A 108 3.54 29.45 6.30
N LEU A 109 4.47 29.26 5.35
CA LEU A 109 5.74 29.98 5.28
C LEU A 109 5.64 31.29 4.47
N GLY A 110 4.44 31.69 4.06
CA GLY A 110 4.16 32.96 3.38
C GLY A 110 4.16 32.88 1.85
N PHE A 111 4.30 31.68 1.27
CA PHE A 111 4.11 31.51 -0.18
C PHE A 111 2.64 31.69 -0.55
N THR A 112 2.38 32.29 -1.71
CA THR A 112 1.05 32.41 -2.31
C THR A 112 0.77 31.31 -3.32
N CYS A 113 1.81 30.61 -3.79
CA CYS A 113 1.70 29.49 -4.73
C CYS A 113 2.82 28.49 -4.49
N TYR A 114 2.48 27.19 -4.54
CA TYR A 114 3.44 26.11 -4.73
C TYR A 114 2.77 25.01 -5.56
N ARG A 115 3.28 24.77 -6.77
CA ARG A 115 2.74 23.82 -7.73
C ARG A 115 3.83 22.91 -8.24
N THR A 116 3.51 21.63 -8.38
CA THR A 116 4.40 20.63 -8.97
C THR A 116 3.74 20.05 -10.21
N LYS A 117 4.46 20.07 -11.33
CA LYS A 117 4.04 19.51 -12.61
C LYS A 117 4.96 18.36 -13.00
N TYR A 118 4.37 17.22 -13.33
CA TYR A 118 5.05 16.05 -13.86
C TYR A 118 4.62 15.82 -15.30
N GLU A 119 5.58 15.69 -16.20
CA GLU A 119 5.35 15.48 -17.64
C GLU A 119 6.17 14.27 -18.09
N LEU A 120 5.52 13.26 -18.66
CA LEU A 120 6.25 12.16 -19.28
C LEU A 120 6.66 12.58 -20.69
N ILE A 121 7.97 12.59 -20.91
CA ILE A 121 8.57 12.83 -22.22
C ILE A 121 8.80 11.46 -22.86
N GLU A 122 8.15 11.24 -24.00
CA GLU A 122 8.31 10.01 -24.77
C GLU A 122 9.76 9.86 -25.23
N THR A 123 10.33 8.68 -24.98
CA THR A 123 11.70 8.35 -25.38
C THR A 123 11.67 7.24 -26.43
N GLU A 124 12.67 7.21 -27.33
CA GLU A 124 12.79 6.15 -28.35
C GLU A 124 13.04 4.76 -27.76
N LYS A 125 13.49 4.68 -26.49
CA LYS A 125 13.74 3.43 -25.78
C LYS A 125 12.44 2.89 -25.16
N GLU A 126 12.14 1.63 -25.44
CA GLU A 126 10.90 0.96 -24.99
C GLU A 126 10.83 0.75 -23.46
N ASP A 127 11.98 0.54 -22.81
CA ASP A 127 12.09 0.19 -21.39
C ASP A 127 12.50 1.36 -20.48
N SER A 128 12.46 2.59 -20.99
CA SER A 128 12.71 3.79 -20.18
C SER A 128 11.74 4.89 -20.53
N THR A 129 11.58 5.87 -19.64
CA THR A 129 10.79 7.07 -19.88
C THR A 129 11.37 8.20 -19.07
N THR A 130 11.38 9.41 -19.61
CA THR A 130 11.81 10.58 -18.86
C THR A 130 10.61 11.25 -18.22
N ILE A 131 10.67 11.54 -16.93
CA ILE A 131 9.74 12.46 -16.27
C ILE A 131 10.43 13.80 -16.13
N ARG A 132 9.86 14.83 -16.75
CA ARG A 132 10.19 16.22 -16.43
C ARG A 132 9.33 16.67 -15.26
N VAL A 133 9.98 17.05 -14.18
CA VAL A 133 9.33 17.68 -13.04
C VAL A 133 9.64 19.17 -13.04
N THR A 134 8.61 19.98 -12.87
CA THR A 134 8.73 21.43 -12.69
C THR A 134 8.03 21.83 -11.40
N ILE A 135 8.73 22.53 -10.54
CA ILE A 135 8.11 23.24 -9.42
C ILE A 135 7.96 24.72 -9.79
N GLU A 136 6.79 25.28 -9.53
CA GLU A 136 6.47 26.69 -9.67
C GLU A 136 6.06 27.20 -8.30
N TYR A 137 6.58 28.36 -7.89
CA TYR A 137 6.29 28.91 -6.58
C TYR A 137 6.30 30.43 -6.61
N GLU A 138 5.53 31.03 -5.70
CA GLU A 138 5.48 32.47 -5.51
C GLU A 138 5.46 32.76 -4.01
N GLY A 139 6.35 33.64 -3.54
CA GLY A 139 6.49 33.94 -2.12
C GLY A 139 7.56 34.99 -1.82
N PRO A 140 7.89 35.20 -0.54
CA PRO A 140 8.91 36.17 -0.13
C PRO A 140 10.26 35.86 -0.78
N GLU A 141 10.94 36.89 -1.30
CA GLU A 141 12.20 36.76 -2.04
C GLU A 141 13.25 35.92 -1.29
N GLU A 142 13.42 36.18 0.00
CA GLU A 142 14.35 35.46 0.86
C GLU A 142 14.02 33.96 1.00
N MET A 143 12.75 33.59 0.98
CA MET A 143 12.32 32.19 1.06
C MET A 143 12.46 31.51 -0.31
N CYS A 144 12.03 32.18 -1.38
CA CYS A 144 12.16 31.73 -2.76
C CYS A 144 13.62 31.45 -3.15
N ALA A 145 14.58 32.21 -2.61
CA ALA A 145 16.01 32.01 -2.82
C ALA A 145 16.56 30.70 -2.21
N THR A 146 15.85 30.11 -1.24
CA THR A 146 16.22 28.85 -0.57
C THR A 146 15.51 27.63 -1.13
N MET A 147 14.61 27.82 -2.10
CA MET A 147 13.86 26.73 -2.70
C MET A 147 14.79 25.74 -3.39
N ASP A 148 14.51 24.46 -3.22
CA ASP A 148 15.27 23.37 -3.82
C ASP A 148 14.30 22.29 -4.30
N ILE A 149 14.45 21.89 -5.57
CA ILE A 149 13.69 20.79 -6.17
C ILE A 149 14.19 19.41 -5.72
N ALA A 150 15.40 19.31 -5.16
CA ALA A 150 16.04 18.04 -4.78
C ALA A 150 15.18 17.11 -3.90
N PRO A 151 14.37 17.58 -2.93
CA PRO A 151 13.47 16.70 -2.17
C PRO A 151 12.44 16.00 -3.06
N VAL A 152 11.89 16.69 -4.07
CA VAL A 152 10.97 16.11 -5.04
C VAL A 152 11.70 15.05 -5.89
N LEU A 153 12.92 15.35 -6.32
CA LEU A 153 13.74 14.40 -7.08
C LEU A 153 14.07 13.14 -6.28
N LYS A 154 14.33 13.26 -4.98
CA LYS A 154 14.60 12.12 -4.11
C LYS A 154 13.39 11.17 -4.01
N VAL A 155 12.17 11.72 -3.96
CA VAL A 155 10.94 10.91 -4.00
C VAL A 155 10.81 10.20 -5.35
N LEU A 156 11.09 10.88 -6.47
CA LEU A 156 11.07 10.28 -7.80
C LEU A 156 12.11 9.15 -7.96
N GLU A 157 13.31 9.31 -7.37
CA GLU A 157 14.34 8.25 -7.36
C GLU A 157 13.84 6.99 -6.65
N VAL A 158 13.20 7.13 -5.49
CA VAL A 158 12.64 5.99 -4.75
C VAL A 158 11.54 5.31 -5.56
N ILE A 159 10.63 6.09 -6.16
CA ILE A 159 9.57 5.54 -7.02
C ILE A 159 10.17 4.84 -8.24
N ASN A 160 11.21 5.39 -8.86
CA ASN A 160 11.92 4.78 -9.99
C ASN A 160 12.51 3.42 -9.61
N ASP A 161 13.17 3.34 -8.46
CA ASP A 161 13.74 2.11 -7.93
C ASP A 161 12.63 1.07 -7.71
N CYS A 162 11.45 1.44 -7.20
CA CYS A 162 10.29 0.56 -7.04
C CYS A 162 9.67 0.08 -8.36
N ILE A 163 9.50 0.97 -9.33
CA ILE A 163 8.94 0.63 -10.64
C ILE A 163 9.88 -0.36 -11.36
N HIS A 164 11.20 -0.16 -11.18
CA HIS A 164 12.26 -1.02 -11.71
C HIS A 164 12.40 -2.35 -10.94
N THR A 165 12.29 -2.36 -9.61
CA THR A 165 12.30 -3.62 -8.82
C THR A 165 11.00 -4.42 -8.98
N SER A 166 9.89 -3.79 -9.37
CA SER A 166 8.71 -4.50 -9.87
C SER A 166 8.98 -5.25 -11.20
N ILE A 167 10.16 -5.08 -11.81
CA ILE A 167 10.70 -5.87 -12.95
C ILE A 167 11.78 -6.86 -12.47
N ASN A 168 12.35 -6.72 -11.26
CA ASN A 168 13.31 -7.64 -10.64
C ASN A 168 13.34 -7.48 -9.11
N CYS A 169 13.07 -8.57 -8.37
CA CYS A 169 13.18 -8.75 -6.89
C CYS A 169 11.88 -8.51 -6.09
N LYS A 170 11.29 -9.49 -5.37
CA LYS A 170 11.90 -10.43 -4.40
C LYS A 170 12.98 -9.75 -3.55
N ASN A 171 12.57 -9.27 -2.38
CA ASN A 171 13.41 -8.87 -1.24
C ASN A 171 14.02 -7.47 -1.34
N HIS A 172 13.49 -6.54 -0.54
CA HIS A 172 14.29 -5.74 0.38
C HIS A 172 13.50 -5.50 1.67
N GLN A 173 14.06 -5.98 2.78
CA GLN A 173 13.62 -5.69 4.14
C GLN A 173 14.14 -4.31 4.53
N THR A 174 13.28 -3.48 5.10
CA THR A 174 13.67 -2.53 6.14
C THR A 174 12.55 -2.38 7.17
N THR A 175 12.96 -2.37 8.42
CA THR A 175 12.21 -2.44 9.68
C THR A 175 11.14 -1.36 9.87
N LYS A 176 9.91 -1.79 10.22
CA LYS A 176 8.73 -0.98 10.58
C LYS A 176 8.65 -0.67 12.09
N GLN A 177 8.11 0.50 12.43
CA GLN A 177 7.20 0.68 13.57
C GLN A 177 5.86 1.23 13.03
N PRO A 178 4.71 0.91 13.67
CA PRO A 178 3.38 1.24 13.13
C PRO A 178 2.89 2.62 13.58
N ILE A 179 2.21 3.35 12.69
CA ILE A 179 1.45 4.56 13.03
C ILE A 179 -0.04 4.30 12.80
N ASN A 180 -0.81 4.65 13.83
CA ASN A 180 -2.25 4.50 14.00
C ASN A 180 -2.99 5.62 13.25
N ILE A 181 -3.79 5.29 12.24
CA ILE A 181 -4.61 6.27 11.52
C ILE A 181 -6.08 6.02 11.85
N LYS A 182 -6.69 6.99 12.54
CA LYS A 182 -8.15 7.10 12.67
C LYS A 182 -8.70 7.73 11.39
N PHE A 183 -9.33 6.93 10.54
CA PHE A 183 -10.16 7.45 9.45
C PHE A 183 -11.59 7.73 9.96
N LEU A 184 -12.08 8.95 9.73
CA LEU A 184 -13.52 9.28 9.76
C LEU A 184 -14.01 9.38 8.30
N PRO A 185 -15.29 9.05 8.03
CA PRO A 185 -15.70 8.47 6.77
C PRO A 185 -16.06 9.53 5.72
N GLN A 186 -15.55 9.35 4.49
CA GLN A 186 -16.25 9.79 3.29
C GLN A 186 -16.61 8.55 2.46
N ILE A 187 -17.74 8.61 1.75
CA ILE A 187 -18.44 7.49 1.14
C ILE A 187 -17.63 6.96 -0.06
N ASN A 188 -16.61 6.13 0.21
CA ASN A 188 -16.03 5.25 -0.81
C ASN A 188 -17.05 4.15 -1.06
N GLN A 189 -17.45 3.92 -2.33
CA GLN A 189 -18.19 2.72 -2.67
C GLN A 189 -17.30 1.52 -2.34
N LEU A 190 -17.65 0.81 -1.28
CA LEU A 190 -17.04 -0.46 -0.95
C LEU A 190 -17.41 -1.45 -2.04
N ILE A 191 -16.41 -2.08 -2.64
CA ILE A 191 -16.63 -3.16 -3.59
C ILE A 191 -16.41 -4.49 -2.88
N ASN A 192 -17.22 -5.47 -3.25
CA ASN A 192 -17.10 -6.85 -2.79
C ASN A 192 -16.38 -7.65 -3.87
N MET A 193 -15.23 -8.19 -3.54
CA MET A 193 -14.33 -8.85 -4.47
C MET A 193 -13.99 -10.28 -4.05
N LYS A 194 -13.70 -11.03 -5.12
CA LYS A 194 -13.46 -12.45 -5.29
C LYS A 194 -12.11 -12.94 -5.74
N GLN A 195 -11.34 -13.73 -5.00
CA GLN A 195 -10.26 -14.52 -5.60
C GLN A 195 -10.39 -16.00 -5.23
N THR A 196 -10.25 -16.89 -6.22
CA THR A 196 -10.33 -18.34 -6.02
C THR A 196 -9.12 -18.99 -6.66
N ALA A 197 -8.50 -19.94 -5.95
CA ALA A 197 -7.42 -20.77 -6.44
C ALA A 197 -7.60 -22.22 -5.96
N GLU A 198 -6.96 -23.15 -6.65
CA GLU A 198 -7.03 -24.57 -6.35
C GLU A 198 -5.61 -25.16 -6.25
N VAL A 199 -5.40 -26.05 -5.29
CA VAL A 199 -4.17 -26.84 -5.16
C VAL A 199 -4.52 -28.31 -5.04
N GLU A 200 -3.84 -29.15 -5.83
CA GLU A 200 -3.97 -30.59 -5.71
C GLU A 200 -3.04 -31.12 -4.60
N ILE A 201 -3.63 -31.79 -3.62
CA ILE A 201 -2.94 -32.49 -2.53
C ILE A 201 -2.89 -33.97 -2.85
N LYS A 202 -1.69 -34.55 -2.83
CA LYS A 202 -1.45 -35.98 -3.10
C LYS A 202 -1.71 -36.82 -1.84
N ALA A 203 -2.90 -36.66 -1.27
CA ALA A 203 -3.38 -37.39 -0.11
C ALA A 203 -4.91 -37.56 -0.18
N SER A 204 -5.42 -38.54 0.56
CA SER A 204 -6.85 -38.80 0.65
C SER A 204 -7.61 -37.63 1.27
N SER A 205 -8.90 -37.51 0.91
CA SER A 205 -9.73 -36.41 1.40
C SER A 205 -9.91 -36.45 2.91
N SER A 206 -10.00 -37.66 3.49
CA SER A 206 -10.06 -37.83 4.95
C SER A 206 -8.78 -37.36 5.64
N LYS A 207 -7.61 -37.74 5.11
CA LYS A 207 -6.31 -37.33 5.68
C LYS A 207 -6.12 -35.81 5.59
N THR A 208 -6.44 -35.25 4.44
CA THR A 208 -6.35 -33.81 4.21
C THR A 208 -7.30 -33.04 5.14
N TRP A 209 -8.54 -33.51 5.29
CA TRP A 209 -9.53 -32.85 6.14
C TRP A 209 -9.18 -32.91 7.63
N ASP A 210 -8.65 -34.03 8.12
CA ASP A 210 -8.18 -34.17 9.51
C ASP A 210 -7.15 -33.10 9.89
N VAL A 211 -6.30 -32.69 8.93
CA VAL A 211 -5.33 -31.60 9.13
C VAL A 211 -6.01 -30.23 9.10
N TYR A 212 -6.78 -29.92 8.04
CA TYR A 212 -7.35 -28.57 7.87
C TYR A 212 -8.48 -28.22 8.84
N SER A 213 -9.27 -29.21 9.24
CA SER A 213 -10.42 -29.02 10.14
C SER A 213 -10.05 -28.89 11.62
N THR A 214 -8.77 -29.02 11.96
CA THR A 214 -8.28 -28.98 13.35
C THR A 214 -7.12 -27.98 13.50
N LEU A 215 -6.56 -27.86 14.71
CA LEU A 215 -5.34 -27.08 14.93
C LEU A 215 -4.08 -27.69 14.31
N LYS A 216 -4.14 -28.93 13.78
CA LYS A 216 -2.98 -29.58 13.13
C LYS A 216 -2.40 -28.75 12.00
N VAL A 217 -3.24 -28.06 11.22
CA VAL A 217 -2.76 -27.13 10.19
C VAL A 217 -1.86 -26.03 10.75
N TYR A 218 -2.14 -25.56 11.96
CA TYR A 218 -1.33 -24.57 12.63
C TYR A 218 -0.05 -25.17 13.21
N SER A 219 -0.09 -26.42 13.68
CA SER A 219 1.12 -27.16 14.08
C SER A 219 2.07 -27.37 12.90
N VAL A 220 1.55 -27.66 11.71
CA VAL A 220 2.34 -27.70 10.45
C VAL A 220 3.00 -26.36 10.19
N ILE A 221 2.21 -25.27 10.23
CA ILE A 221 2.71 -23.91 9.98
C ILE A 221 3.79 -23.56 11.01
N GLN A 222 3.58 -23.84 12.29
CA GLN A 222 4.59 -23.59 13.32
C GLN A 222 5.84 -24.45 13.11
N ALA A 223 5.70 -25.73 12.75
CA ALA A 223 6.84 -26.62 12.56
C ALA A 223 7.73 -26.18 11.39
N GLU A 224 7.14 -25.89 10.23
CA GLU A 224 7.89 -25.60 9.01
C GLU A 224 8.16 -24.10 8.81
N LEU A 225 7.29 -23.24 9.35
CA LEU A 225 7.30 -21.80 9.13
C LEU A 225 7.42 -21.00 10.43
N SER A 226 7.81 -21.56 11.58
CA SER A 226 8.00 -20.78 12.83
C SER A 226 8.98 -19.61 12.71
N HIS A 227 10.02 -19.75 11.89
CA HIS A 227 10.97 -18.67 11.59
C HIS A 227 10.35 -17.55 10.75
N LEU A 228 9.18 -17.81 10.17
CA LEU A 228 8.49 -17.01 9.16
C LEU A 228 7.09 -16.57 9.62
N ILE A 229 6.49 -17.21 10.62
CA ILE A 229 5.14 -16.93 11.13
C ILE A 229 5.08 -17.38 12.59
N ALA A 230 4.76 -16.47 13.50
CA ALA A 230 4.34 -16.83 14.86
C ALA A 230 2.82 -17.00 14.88
N LEU A 231 2.35 -18.02 15.60
CA LEU A 231 0.95 -18.39 15.66
C LEU A 231 0.56 -18.73 17.09
N ASP A 232 -0.48 -18.09 17.59
CA ASP A 232 -1.01 -18.32 18.93
C ASP A 232 -2.51 -18.61 18.83
N VAL A 233 -2.98 -19.68 19.46
CA VAL A 233 -4.42 -19.88 19.67
C VAL A 233 -4.82 -19.05 20.89
N VAL A 234 -5.58 -17.99 20.66
CA VAL A 234 -5.98 -17.01 21.70
C VAL A 234 -7.21 -17.50 22.46
N GLU A 235 -8.15 -18.12 21.73
CA GLU A 235 -9.39 -18.64 22.29
C GLU A 235 -9.82 -19.90 21.51
N GLY A 236 -10.39 -20.87 22.21
CA GLY A 236 -10.94 -22.09 21.59
C GLY A 236 -9.96 -23.25 21.52
N SER A 237 -10.48 -24.40 21.10
CA SER A 237 -9.79 -25.70 21.06
C SER A 237 -9.42 -26.15 19.64
N GLY A 238 -9.67 -25.32 18.62
CA GLY A 238 -9.55 -25.70 17.22
C GLY A 238 -10.85 -25.91 16.47
N GLU A 239 -11.98 -25.84 17.18
CA GLU A 239 -13.31 -25.98 16.60
C GLU A 239 -13.85 -24.62 16.11
N GLU A 240 -15.11 -24.60 15.67
CA GLU A 240 -15.80 -23.35 15.35
C GLU A 240 -15.70 -22.37 16.53
N THR A 241 -15.62 -21.08 16.24
CA THR A 241 -15.35 -19.96 17.15
C THR A 241 -13.92 -19.82 17.66
N THR A 242 -13.01 -20.76 17.38
CA THR A 242 -11.59 -20.62 17.71
C THR A 242 -11.00 -19.35 17.10
N ILE A 243 -10.26 -18.59 17.90
CA ILE A 243 -9.55 -17.38 17.50
C ILE A 243 -8.05 -17.65 17.54
N SER A 244 -7.40 -17.42 16.41
CA SER A 244 -5.95 -17.54 16.26
C SER A 244 -5.36 -16.17 15.98
N LYS A 245 -4.22 -15.86 16.60
CA LYS A 245 -3.40 -14.70 16.27
C LYS A 245 -2.24 -15.15 15.40
N ILE A 246 -2.13 -14.58 14.22
CA ILE A 246 -1.07 -14.83 13.26
C ILE A 246 -0.18 -13.59 13.23
N THR A 247 1.12 -13.79 13.35
CA THR A 247 2.13 -12.74 13.23
C THR A 247 3.10 -13.17 12.14
N PRO A 248 2.88 -12.76 10.89
CA PRO A 248 3.80 -13.05 9.80
C PRO A 248 5.14 -12.36 10.04
N HIS A 249 6.23 -13.03 9.68
CA HIS A 249 7.53 -12.39 9.57
C HIS A 249 7.49 -11.43 8.37
N PRO A 250 8.11 -10.24 8.47
CA PRO A 250 8.12 -9.25 7.39
C PRO A 250 8.55 -9.78 6.02
N ASP A 251 9.39 -10.81 5.99
CA ASP A 251 9.93 -11.45 4.77
C ASP A 251 8.90 -12.32 4.04
N VAL A 252 7.87 -12.75 4.75
CA VAL A 252 6.79 -13.58 4.22
C VAL A 252 5.63 -12.71 3.78
N SER A 253 5.27 -11.76 4.64
CA SER A 253 4.12 -10.90 4.43
C SER A 253 4.34 -9.56 5.14
N PRO A 254 4.09 -8.43 4.45
CA PRO A 254 4.16 -7.10 5.06
C PRO A 254 2.98 -6.81 5.98
N LEU A 255 2.01 -7.73 6.09
CA LEU A 255 0.82 -7.57 6.92
C LEU A 255 1.17 -7.46 8.40
N PRO A 256 0.53 -6.52 9.13
CA PRO A 256 0.55 -6.54 10.59
C PRO A 256 0.05 -7.87 11.13
N ALA A 257 0.37 -8.14 12.40
CA ALA A 257 -0.25 -9.25 13.12
C ALA A 257 -1.78 -9.10 13.10
N TYR A 258 -2.48 -10.21 12.97
CA TYR A 258 -3.93 -10.23 12.87
C TYR A 258 -4.52 -11.37 13.66
N LYS A 259 -5.78 -11.20 14.06
CA LYS A 259 -6.60 -12.27 14.60
C LYS A 259 -7.58 -12.71 13.54
N GLU A 260 -7.66 -14.01 13.36
CA GLU A 260 -8.71 -14.65 12.58
C GLU A 260 -9.59 -15.50 13.49
N LYS A 261 -10.86 -15.63 13.12
CA LYS A 261 -11.82 -16.50 13.78
C LYS A 261 -12.27 -17.59 12.81
N SER A 262 -12.28 -18.84 13.27
CA SER A 262 -12.96 -19.92 12.57
C SER A 262 -14.48 -19.74 12.72
N THR A 263 -15.15 -19.23 11.69
CA THR A 263 -16.60 -18.95 11.73
C THR A 263 -17.45 -20.12 11.28
N LYS A 264 -16.86 -21.11 10.59
CA LYS A 264 -17.53 -22.35 10.20
C LYS A 264 -16.53 -23.48 10.06
N ILE A 265 -16.84 -24.66 10.61
CA ILE A 265 -16.16 -25.92 10.31
C ILE A 265 -17.21 -26.99 10.01
N ASP A 266 -17.38 -27.32 8.74
CA ASP A 266 -18.40 -28.23 8.25
C ASP A 266 -17.76 -29.54 7.82
N HIS A 267 -17.88 -30.55 8.68
CA HIS A 267 -17.26 -31.85 8.45
C HIS A 267 -17.94 -32.69 7.36
N GLU A 268 -19.22 -32.43 7.07
CA GLU A 268 -19.97 -33.15 6.04
C GLU A 268 -19.54 -32.69 4.65
N ASN A 269 -19.53 -31.37 4.43
CA ASN A 269 -19.16 -30.77 3.15
C ASN A 269 -17.66 -30.45 3.04
N LYS A 270 -16.89 -30.68 4.11
CA LYS A 270 -15.46 -30.39 4.21
C LYS A 270 -15.12 -28.94 3.86
N VAL A 271 -15.85 -28.02 4.49
CA VAL A 271 -15.70 -26.57 4.32
C VAL A 271 -15.27 -25.93 5.63
N LYS A 272 -14.18 -25.15 5.60
CA LYS A 272 -13.73 -24.32 6.72
C LYS A 272 -13.74 -22.85 6.31
N VAL A 273 -14.31 -22.00 7.15
CA VAL A 273 -14.36 -20.54 6.93
C VAL A 273 -13.63 -19.84 8.06
N LEU A 274 -12.73 -18.95 7.68
CA LEU A 274 -11.96 -18.07 8.56
C LEU A 274 -12.31 -16.63 8.21
N GLU A 275 -12.49 -15.78 9.21
CA GLU A 275 -12.68 -14.34 9.03
C GLU A 275 -11.63 -13.58 9.83
N VAL A 276 -10.99 -12.60 9.21
CA VAL A 276 -10.12 -11.67 9.95
C VAL A 276 -11.01 -10.77 10.79
N ILE A 277 -10.77 -10.74 12.09
CA ILE A 277 -11.59 -9.99 13.05
C ILE A 277 -10.85 -8.79 13.66
N GLU A 278 -9.53 -8.74 13.54
CA GLU A 278 -8.68 -7.67 14.07
C GLU A 278 -7.34 -7.68 13.34
N GLY A 279 -6.80 -6.51 12.99
CA GLY A 279 -5.45 -6.38 12.43
C GLY A 279 -5.32 -6.78 10.96
N GLY A 280 -4.07 -6.89 10.49
CA GLY A 280 -3.74 -7.46 9.17
C GLY A 280 -4.41 -6.73 8.01
N TYR A 281 -5.27 -7.45 7.27
CA TYR A 281 -6.02 -6.89 6.15
C TYR A 281 -6.96 -5.75 6.58
N LEU A 282 -7.53 -5.80 7.78
CA LEU A 282 -8.41 -4.73 8.27
C LEU A 282 -7.62 -3.43 8.53
N ASP A 283 -6.36 -3.54 8.96
CA ASP A 283 -5.50 -2.38 9.23
C ASP A 283 -5.03 -1.67 7.95
N ILE A 284 -5.10 -2.34 6.80
CA ILE A 284 -4.67 -1.78 5.50
C ILE A 284 -5.86 -1.39 4.60
N GLY A 285 -7.06 -1.29 5.16
CA GLY A 285 -8.21 -0.67 4.52
C GLY A 285 -9.30 -1.62 4.01
N PHE A 286 -9.17 -2.93 4.20
CA PHE A 286 -10.28 -3.85 3.96
C PHE A 286 -11.32 -3.71 5.08
N THR A 287 -12.62 -3.70 4.74
CA THR A 287 -13.73 -3.69 5.70
C THR A 287 -14.17 -5.09 6.10
N ALA A 288 -13.95 -6.07 5.23
CA ALA A 288 -14.15 -7.49 5.51
C ALA A 288 -13.09 -8.32 4.79
N PHE A 289 -12.65 -9.40 5.41
CA PHE A 289 -11.72 -10.35 4.80
C PHE A 289 -12.01 -11.77 5.30
N ARG A 290 -12.39 -12.64 4.37
CA ARG A 290 -12.84 -14.00 4.62
C ARG A 290 -12.06 -14.96 3.75
N THR A 291 -11.59 -16.06 4.34
CA THR A 291 -10.97 -17.17 3.63
C THR A 291 -11.80 -18.43 3.80
N ILE A 292 -12.12 -19.07 2.69
CA ILE A 292 -12.95 -20.27 2.60
C ILE A 292 -12.06 -21.37 2.02
N TYR A 293 -11.89 -22.46 2.76
CA TYR A 293 -11.26 -23.69 2.29
C TYR A 293 -12.33 -24.74 2.05
N GLU A 294 -12.39 -25.27 0.84
CA GLU A 294 -13.28 -26.34 0.43
C GLU A 294 -12.44 -27.52 -0.10
N LEU A 295 -12.66 -28.72 0.42
CA LEU A 295 -12.05 -29.93 -0.14
C LEU A 295 -12.97 -30.51 -1.22
N VAL A 296 -12.44 -30.59 -2.44
CA VAL A 296 -13.12 -31.15 -3.60
C VAL A 296 -12.52 -32.52 -3.92
N GLU A 297 -13.36 -33.55 -3.93
CA GLU A 297 -12.93 -34.90 -4.25
C GLU A 297 -12.61 -35.03 -5.74
N THR A 298 -11.47 -35.64 -6.06
CA THR A 298 -11.02 -35.86 -7.45
C THR A 298 -11.52 -37.19 -8.05
N GLY A 299 -12.16 -38.03 -7.23
CA GLY A 299 -12.49 -39.41 -7.55
C GLY A 299 -11.31 -40.40 -7.44
N LYS A 300 -10.10 -39.92 -7.12
CA LYS A 300 -8.93 -40.76 -6.82
C LYS A 300 -8.75 -40.88 -5.30
N GLU A 301 -8.39 -42.06 -4.83
CA GLU A 301 -8.23 -42.34 -3.40
C GLU A 301 -7.15 -41.48 -2.73
N ASP A 302 -6.04 -41.24 -3.43
CA ASP A 302 -4.88 -40.50 -2.92
C ASP A 302 -4.72 -39.09 -3.51
N SER A 303 -5.84 -38.46 -3.93
CA SER A 303 -5.79 -37.08 -4.41
C SER A 303 -7.04 -36.29 -4.03
N THR A 304 -6.81 -35.11 -3.47
CA THR A 304 -7.84 -34.16 -3.06
C THR A 304 -7.48 -32.78 -3.58
N ILE A 305 -8.45 -32.02 -4.06
CA ILE A 305 -8.24 -30.60 -4.37
C ILE A 305 -8.65 -29.79 -3.15
N ILE A 306 -7.81 -28.84 -2.74
CA ILE A 306 -8.25 -27.75 -1.85
C ILE A 306 -8.54 -26.55 -2.74
N ARG A 307 -9.80 -26.14 -2.79
CA ARG A 307 -10.22 -24.85 -3.33
C ARG A 307 -10.18 -23.83 -2.21
N VAL A 308 -9.35 -22.82 -2.37
CA VAL A 308 -9.32 -21.65 -1.50
C VAL A 308 -10.04 -20.50 -2.19
N THR A 309 -11.00 -19.89 -1.50
CA THR A 309 -11.63 -18.65 -1.94
C THR A 309 -11.41 -17.58 -0.89
N ILE A 310 -10.86 -16.44 -1.30
CA ILE A 310 -10.76 -15.25 -0.49
C ILE A 310 -11.83 -14.28 -0.96
N GLU A 311 -12.69 -13.89 -0.04
CA GLU A 311 -13.72 -12.89 -0.26
C GLU A 311 -13.41 -11.69 0.62
N TYR A 312 -13.40 -10.51 0.02
CA TYR A 312 -12.97 -9.32 0.70
C TYR A 312 -13.76 -8.10 0.24
N GLU A 313 -13.93 -7.17 1.16
CA GLU A 313 -14.62 -5.91 0.93
C GLU A 313 -13.67 -4.77 1.28
N GLY A 314 -13.70 -3.72 0.47
CA GLY A 314 -12.89 -2.54 0.70
C GLY A 314 -13.03 -1.53 -0.43
N PRO A 315 -12.37 -0.38 -0.32
CA PRO A 315 -12.21 0.55 -1.45
C PRO A 315 -11.61 -0.15 -2.66
N GLU A 316 -12.00 0.24 -3.88
CA GLU A 316 -11.56 -0.40 -5.12
C GLU A 316 -10.03 -0.45 -5.23
N GLU A 317 -9.37 0.65 -4.86
CA GLU A 317 -7.92 0.78 -4.84
C GLU A 317 -7.23 -0.19 -3.87
N VAL A 318 -7.85 -0.48 -2.72
CA VAL A 318 -7.35 -1.46 -1.75
C VAL A 318 -7.55 -2.88 -2.31
N CYS A 319 -8.76 -3.15 -2.80
CA CYS A 319 -9.14 -4.43 -3.39
C CYS A 319 -8.26 -4.82 -4.60
N ALA A 320 -7.80 -3.84 -5.38
CA ALA A 320 -6.92 -4.03 -6.53
C ALA A 320 -5.50 -4.50 -6.16
N THR A 321 -5.07 -4.31 -4.90
CA THR A 321 -3.75 -4.76 -4.42
C THR A 321 -3.74 -6.23 -3.99
N MET A 322 -4.91 -6.87 -3.90
CA MET A 322 -5.01 -8.21 -3.35
C MET A 322 -4.37 -9.27 -4.26
N ASP A 323 -3.51 -10.09 -3.68
CA ASP A 323 -2.86 -11.23 -4.33
C ASP A 323 -3.04 -12.49 -3.47
N ILE A 324 -3.63 -13.54 -4.05
CA ILE A 324 -3.82 -14.84 -3.42
C ILE A 324 -2.54 -15.69 -3.39
N ALA A 325 -1.50 -15.33 -4.15
CA ALA A 325 -0.26 -16.10 -4.25
C ALA A 325 0.46 -16.39 -2.92
N PRO A 326 0.50 -15.49 -1.91
CA PRO A 326 1.07 -15.80 -0.60
C PRO A 326 0.33 -16.95 0.10
N VAL A 327 -1.00 -17.01 0.00
CA VAL A 327 -1.80 -18.11 0.55
C VAL A 327 -1.46 -19.41 -0.16
N MET A 328 -1.29 -19.39 -1.48
CA MET A 328 -0.91 -20.58 -2.25
C MET A 328 0.44 -21.15 -1.81
N LYS A 329 1.44 -20.32 -1.52
CA LYS A 329 2.74 -20.77 -0.99
C LYS A 329 2.63 -21.48 0.35
N VAL A 330 1.78 -20.98 1.26
CA VAL A 330 1.53 -21.63 2.55
C VAL A 330 0.84 -22.99 2.33
N LEU A 331 -0.13 -23.05 1.42
CA LEU A 331 -0.82 -24.30 1.07
C LEU A 331 0.13 -25.34 0.46
N GLU A 332 1.11 -24.92 -0.34
CA GLU A 332 2.15 -25.82 -0.88
C GLU A 332 3.01 -26.44 0.23
N VAL A 333 3.39 -25.65 1.25
CA VAL A 333 4.12 -26.16 2.42
C VAL A 333 3.25 -27.15 3.21
N ILE A 334 1.98 -26.82 3.45
CA ILE A 334 1.05 -27.72 4.14
C ILE A 334 0.87 -29.01 3.32
N ASN A 335 0.72 -28.91 2.00
CA ASN A 335 0.63 -30.07 1.10
C ASN A 335 1.85 -30.98 1.24
N HIS A 336 3.06 -30.41 1.20
CA HIS A 336 4.29 -31.16 1.41
C HIS A 336 4.29 -31.89 2.76
N CYS A 337 3.76 -31.28 3.82
CA CYS A 337 3.71 -31.91 5.14
C CYS A 337 2.66 -33.01 5.26
N ILE A 338 1.49 -32.82 4.65
CA ILE A 338 0.42 -33.82 4.60
C ILE A 338 0.91 -35.09 3.88
N VAL A 339 1.60 -34.92 2.76
CA VAL A 339 2.15 -36.04 1.97
C VAL A 339 3.21 -36.82 2.74
N ASN A 340 3.98 -36.14 3.60
CA ASN A 340 5.10 -36.74 4.33
C ASN A 340 4.83 -37.03 5.81
N ASP A 341 3.58 -36.92 6.27
CA ASP A 341 3.16 -37.17 7.67
C ASP A 341 3.97 -36.35 8.71
N LYS A 342 4.19 -35.06 8.41
CA LYS A 342 4.92 -34.11 9.28
C LYS A 342 3.96 -33.15 9.99
N TYR A 343 3.25 -33.60 11.02
CA TYR A 343 2.32 -32.76 11.80
C TYR A 343 1.95 -33.32 13.18
#